data_AF-A0A851GRQ4-F1
#
_entry.id   AF-A0A851GRQ4-F1
#
_cell.length_a   1.000
_cell.length_b   1.000
_cell.length_c   1.000
_cell.angle_alpha   90.00
_cell.angle_beta   90.00
_cell.angle_gamma   90.00
#
_symmetry.space_group_name_H-M   'P 1'
#
loop_
_entity.id
_entity.type
_entity.pdbx_description
1 polymer ?
#
loop_
_entity_poly.entity_id
_entity_poly.type
_entity_poly.pdbx_seq_one_letter_code
_entity_poly.pdbx_strand_id
1 'polypeptide(L)'
;MWHRIIDWFGEVRERYNLVRDFNKSAKNSFISGHAPTLLEARITMGSSEFRHAFSKFMGGGFRIKALSGHPLEKSELIEIGKVVLDNEELVRKLVALGWDTLEVHDLKGFHGCKWGLKNYAKIGGYL
;
A
#
# COMPACT_ATOMS: atom_id res chain seq x y z
N MET A 1 -13.14 -13.21 24.68
CA MET A 1 -12.46 -11.89 24.63
C MET A 1 -10.95 -12.04 24.37
N TRP A 2 -10.24 -12.89 25.11
CA TRP A 2 -8.76 -13.01 25.06
C TRP A 2 -8.16 -13.75 23.84
N HIS A 3 -8.91 -14.62 23.16
CA HIS A 3 -8.43 -15.29 21.93
C HIS A 3 -8.15 -14.33 20.76
N ARG A 4 -8.80 -13.15 20.75
CA ARG A 4 -8.56 -12.11 19.72
C ARG A 4 -7.17 -11.49 19.78
N ILE A 5 -6.46 -11.63 20.91
CA ILE A 5 -5.10 -11.10 21.05
C ILE A 5 -4.12 -11.88 20.14
N ILE A 6 -4.29 -13.20 20.03
CA ILE A 6 -3.47 -14.04 19.14
C ILE A 6 -3.71 -13.63 17.68
N ASP A 7 -4.97 -13.35 17.32
CA ASP A 7 -5.33 -12.86 15.99
C ASP A 7 -4.67 -11.51 15.68
N TRP A 8 -4.53 -10.61 16.66
CA TRP A 8 -3.81 -9.35 16.49
C TRP A 8 -2.32 -9.56 16.17
N PHE A 9 -1.67 -10.53 16.80
CA PHE A 9 -0.28 -10.87 16.47
C PHE A 9 -0.15 -11.47 15.06
N GLY A 10 -1.13 -12.26 14.62
CA GLY A 10 -1.21 -12.77 13.26
C GLY A 10 -1.34 -11.66 12.22
N GLU A 11 -2.29 -10.75 12.43
CA GLU A 11 -2.57 -9.62 11.54
C GLU A 11 -1.37 -8.67 11.43
N VAL A 12 -0.75 -8.30 12.56
CA VAL A 12 0.44 -7.44 12.57
C VAL A 12 1.59 -8.10 11.81
N ARG A 13 1.85 -9.39 12.04
CA ARG A 13 2.90 -10.13 11.32
C ARG A 13 2.62 -10.17 9.83
N GLU A 14 1.38 -10.41 9.43
CA GLU A 14 0.99 -10.46 8.03
C GLU A 14 1.19 -9.10 7.34
N ARG A 15 0.88 -8.00 8.03
CA ARG A 15 1.13 -6.65 7.52
C ARG A 15 2.61 -6.40 7.22
N TYR A 16 3.49 -6.74 8.16
CA TYR A 16 4.93 -6.60 7.99
C TYR A 16 5.49 -7.54 6.91
N ASN A 17 4.96 -8.77 6.82
CA ASN A 17 5.33 -9.69 5.76
C ASN A 17 4.97 -9.12 4.38
N LEU A 18 3.77 -8.58 4.20
CA LEU A 18 3.33 -8.00 2.92
C LEU A 18 4.25 -6.86 2.47
N VAL A 19 4.60 -5.94 3.38
CA VAL A 19 5.55 -4.86 3.09
C VAL A 19 6.94 -5.39 2.73
N ARG A 20 7.44 -6.38 3.50
CA ARG A 20 8.74 -7.00 3.24
C ARG A 20 8.77 -7.71 1.88
N ASP A 21 7.73 -8.45 1.56
CA ASP A 21 7.65 -9.26 0.34
C ASP A 21 7.49 -8.35 -0.89
N PHE A 22 6.74 -7.25 -0.76
CA PHE A 22 6.73 -6.17 -1.77
C PHE A 22 8.14 -5.61 -1.99
N ASN A 23 8.83 -5.20 -0.92
CA ASN A 23 10.16 -4.60 -1.02
C ASN A 23 11.20 -5.55 -1.62
N LYS A 24 11.13 -6.84 -1.28
CA LYS A 24 11.98 -7.87 -1.87
C LYS A 24 11.72 -8.00 -3.37
N SER A 25 10.45 -8.05 -3.78
CA SER A 25 10.05 -8.21 -5.18
C SER A 25 10.38 -6.96 -6.02
N ALA A 26 10.15 -5.76 -5.48
CA ALA A 26 10.50 -4.50 -6.11
C ALA A 26 12.01 -4.39 -6.32
N LYS A 27 12.82 -4.72 -5.30
CA LYS A 27 14.28 -4.75 -5.41
C LYS A 27 14.75 -5.73 -6.49
N ASN A 28 14.20 -6.94 -6.51
CA ASN A 28 14.57 -7.94 -7.52
C ASN A 28 14.19 -7.50 -8.95
N SER A 29 13.02 -6.87 -9.10
CA SER A 29 12.54 -6.35 -10.40
C SER A 29 13.43 -5.21 -10.92
N PHE A 30 13.90 -4.34 -10.03
CA PHE A 30 14.86 -3.29 -10.37
C PHE A 30 16.23 -3.86 -10.78
N ILE A 31 16.80 -4.79 -9.99
CA ILE A 31 18.11 -5.41 -10.29
C ILE A 31 18.07 -6.18 -11.63
N SER A 32 16.96 -6.82 -11.94
CA SER A 32 16.78 -7.57 -13.19
C SER A 32 16.37 -6.71 -14.38
N GLY A 33 16.22 -5.39 -14.21
CA GLY A 33 15.88 -4.44 -15.28
C GLY A 33 14.41 -4.43 -15.71
N HIS A 34 13.51 -5.13 -15.00
CA HIS A 34 12.07 -5.12 -15.28
C HIS A 34 11.38 -3.84 -14.78
N ALA A 35 11.93 -3.19 -13.75
CA ALA A 35 11.44 -1.92 -13.23
C ALA A 35 12.50 -0.82 -13.44
N PRO A 36 12.14 0.36 -13.99
CA PRO A 36 13.09 1.44 -14.27
C PRO A 36 13.53 2.21 -13.01
N THR A 37 12.77 2.10 -11.93
CA THR A 37 13.05 2.77 -10.64
C THR A 37 12.94 1.79 -9.49
N LEU A 38 13.77 1.98 -8.47
CA LEU A 38 13.66 1.22 -7.23
C LEU A 38 12.46 1.74 -6.42
N LEU A 39 11.54 0.85 -6.08
CA LEU A 39 10.38 1.15 -5.24
C LEU A 39 10.54 0.55 -3.84
N GLU A 40 10.01 1.26 -2.84
CA GLU A 40 9.94 0.79 -1.46
C GLU A 40 8.58 1.13 -0.85
N ALA A 41 7.92 0.12 -0.27
CA ALA A 41 6.72 0.25 0.52
C ALA A 41 7.04 0.45 2.02
N ARG A 42 6.22 1.27 2.69
CA ARG A 42 6.22 1.50 4.15
C ARG A 42 4.80 1.68 4.68
N ILE A 43 4.63 1.45 5.98
CA ILE A 43 3.39 1.75 6.70
C ILE A 43 3.41 3.22 7.13
N THR A 44 2.32 3.94 6.87
CA THR A 44 2.12 5.37 7.20
C THR A 44 0.75 5.58 7.85
N MET A 45 0.44 6.79 8.30
CA MET A 45 -0.85 7.06 8.98
C MET A 45 -2.08 6.93 8.07
N GLY A 46 -1.93 7.06 6.75
CA GLY A 46 -3.06 7.13 5.82
C GLY A 46 -3.79 8.49 5.85
N SER A 47 -4.93 8.59 5.16
CA SER A 47 -5.82 9.75 5.16
C SER A 47 -7.11 9.45 5.93
N SER A 48 -7.52 10.38 6.80
CA SER A 48 -8.74 10.22 7.60
C SER A 48 -10.01 10.08 6.75
N GLU A 49 -10.02 10.70 5.55
CA GLU A 49 -11.15 10.66 4.61
C GLU A 49 -11.39 9.27 3.98
N PHE A 50 -10.35 8.42 3.96
CA PHE A 50 -10.42 7.08 3.36
C PHE A 50 -10.73 5.98 4.36
N ARG A 51 -10.83 6.31 5.65
CA ARG A 51 -11.06 5.34 6.71
C ARG A 51 -12.31 4.49 6.48
N HIS A 52 -12.24 3.27 6.99
CA HIS A 52 -13.31 2.27 7.02
C HIS A 52 -13.22 1.46 8.31
N ALA A 53 -14.13 0.49 8.50
CA ALA A 53 -14.25 -0.27 9.75
C ALA A 53 -12.98 -1.01 10.23
N PHE A 54 -12.08 -1.35 9.29
CA PHE A 54 -10.84 -2.08 9.59
C PHE A 54 -9.60 -1.19 9.74
N SER A 55 -9.72 0.12 9.46
CA SER A 55 -8.58 1.06 9.49
C SER A 55 -7.80 1.00 10.80
N LYS A 56 -6.48 0.81 10.71
CA LYS A 56 -5.58 0.92 11.88
C LYS A 56 -5.25 2.37 12.20
N PHE A 57 -5.36 2.73 13.47
CA PHE A 57 -4.92 4.03 13.97
C PHE A 57 -3.40 4.18 13.80
N MET A 58 -2.95 5.32 13.25
CA MET A 58 -1.55 5.63 12.93
C MET A 58 -0.86 4.68 11.90
N GLY A 59 -1.61 3.81 11.23
CA GLY A 59 -1.07 2.80 10.31
C GLY A 59 -1.94 2.52 9.09
N GLY A 60 -2.89 3.39 8.74
CA GLY A 60 -3.82 3.16 7.63
C GLY A 60 -3.18 3.24 6.24
N GLY A 61 -2.00 3.84 6.12
CA GLY A 61 -1.35 4.07 4.83
C GLY A 61 -0.38 2.96 4.42
N PHE A 62 -0.51 2.53 3.17
CA PHE A 62 0.46 1.73 2.45
C PHE A 62 1.15 2.67 1.43
N ARG A 63 2.34 3.18 1.78
CA ARG A 63 3.04 4.14 0.95
C ARG A 63 4.13 3.46 0.15
N ILE A 64 4.06 3.56 -1.17
CA ILE A 64 5.13 3.21 -2.12
C ILE A 64 5.90 4.48 -2.45
N LYS A 65 7.23 4.43 -2.36
CA LYS A 65 8.11 5.55 -2.71
C LYS A 65 9.19 5.12 -3.69
N ALA A 66 9.46 5.95 -4.69
CA ALA A 66 10.65 5.82 -5.53
C ALA A 66 11.91 6.26 -4.76
N LEU A 67 12.93 5.39 -4.74
CA LEU A 67 14.17 5.62 -3.99
C LEU A 67 15.36 6.00 -4.85
N SER A 68 15.39 5.58 -6.10
CA SER A 68 16.50 5.84 -7.01
C SER A 68 16.07 5.57 -8.45
N GLY A 69 16.56 6.38 -9.38
CA GLY A 69 16.15 6.35 -10.78
C GLY A 69 15.98 7.77 -11.30
N HIS A 70 15.22 7.92 -12.38
CA HIS A 70 14.73 9.23 -12.78
C HIS A 70 13.61 9.68 -11.82
N PRO A 71 13.42 11.00 -11.61
CA PRO A 71 12.21 11.50 -10.96
C PRO A 71 10.98 11.01 -11.73
N LEU A 72 9.99 10.50 -11.01
CA LEU A 72 8.75 10.03 -11.61
C LEU A 72 7.82 11.21 -11.90
N GLU A 73 7.27 11.24 -13.12
CA GLU A 73 6.18 12.13 -13.45
C GLU A 73 4.88 11.71 -12.76
N LYS A 74 3.92 12.65 -12.64
CA LYS A 74 2.63 12.37 -12.02
C LYS A 74 1.87 11.23 -12.71
N SER A 75 1.98 11.12 -14.04
CA SER A 75 1.44 10.02 -14.85
C SER A 75 1.97 8.67 -14.39
N GLU A 76 3.28 8.56 -14.16
CA GLU A 76 3.95 7.34 -13.72
C GLU A 76 3.55 6.96 -12.28
N LEU A 77 3.42 7.96 -11.39
CA LEU A 77 2.89 7.72 -10.04
C LEU A 77 1.47 7.15 -10.08
N ILE A 78 0.63 7.65 -11.00
CA ILE A 78 -0.73 7.14 -11.21
C ILE A 78 -0.69 5.71 -11.77
N GLU A 79 0.20 5.42 -12.72
CA GLU A 79 0.34 4.09 -13.31
C GLU A 79 0.76 3.05 -12.26
N ILE A 80 1.76 3.35 -11.43
CA ILE A 80 2.14 2.50 -10.29
C ILE A 80 0.95 2.27 -9.36
N GLY A 81 0.18 3.33 -9.06
CA GLY A 81 -1.04 3.22 -8.27
C GLY A 81 -2.05 2.27 -8.91
N LYS A 82 -2.33 2.42 -10.22
CA LYS A 82 -3.27 1.57 -10.95
C LYS A 82 -2.87 0.10 -10.94
N VAL A 83 -1.60 -0.23 -11.12
CA VAL A 83 -1.13 -1.63 -11.06
C VAL A 83 -1.52 -2.31 -9.75
N VAL A 84 -1.45 -1.58 -8.62
CA VAL A 84 -1.90 -2.10 -7.32
C VAL A 84 -3.43 -2.15 -7.24
N LEU A 85 -4.10 -1.08 -7.67
CA LEU A 85 -5.55 -0.92 -7.53
C LEU A 85 -6.37 -1.81 -8.46
N ASP A 86 -5.83 -2.21 -9.60
CA ASP A 86 -6.45 -3.12 -10.57
C ASP A 86 -6.38 -4.58 -10.11
N ASN A 87 -5.49 -4.90 -9.16
CA ASN A 87 -5.46 -6.20 -8.50
C ASN A 87 -6.45 -6.24 -7.32
N GLU A 88 -7.69 -6.60 -7.64
CA GLU A 88 -8.80 -6.61 -6.68
C GLU A 88 -8.55 -7.51 -5.45
N GLU A 89 -7.92 -8.67 -5.64
CA GLU A 89 -7.58 -9.58 -4.52
C GLU A 89 -6.58 -8.93 -3.55
N LEU A 90 -5.54 -8.29 -4.10
CA LEU A 90 -4.56 -7.55 -3.31
C LEU A 90 -5.22 -6.38 -2.57
N VAL A 91 -6.07 -5.60 -3.23
CA VAL A 91 -6.78 -4.48 -2.60
C VAL A 91 -7.67 -4.97 -1.46
N ARG A 92 -8.44 -6.04 -1.65
CA ARG A 92 -9.26 -6.64 -0.59
C ARG A 92 -8.39 -7.11 0.57
N LYS A 93 -7.25 -7.73 0.29
CA LYS A 93 -6.29 -8.14 1.31
C LYS A 93 -5.75 -6.94 2.11
N LEU A 94 -5.40 -5.85 1.44
CA LEU A 94 -4.93 -4.62 2.10
C LEU A 94 -6.02 -4.03 3.01
N VAL A 95 -7.26 -3.95 2.52
CA VAL A 95 -8.42 -3.48 3.31
C VAL A 95 -8.66 -4.36 4.53
N ALA A 96 -8.65 -5.69 4.36
CA ALA A 96 -8.87 -6.64 5.44
C ALA A 96 -7.79 -6.56 6.52
N LEU A 97 -6.55 -6.29 6.13
CA LEU A 97 -5.42 -6.07 7.04
C LEU A 97 -5.40 -4.65 7.63
N GLY A 98 -6.38 -3.81 7.32
CA GLY A 98 -6.59 -2.51 7.96
C GLY A 98 -5.77 -1.35 7.36
N TRP A 99 -5.32 -1.48 6.11
CA TRP A 99 -4.90 -0.33 5.32
C TRP A 99 -6.11 0.32 4.63
N ASP A 100 -6.22 1.63 4.73
CA ASP A 100 -7.27 2.43 4.08
C ASP A 100 -6.77 3.27 2.91
N THR A 101 -5.48 3.58 2.88
CA THR A 101 -4.91 4.53 1.94
C THR A 101 -3.74 3.91 1.19
N LEU A 102 -3.79 3.92 -0.14
CA LEU A 102 -2.61 3.73 -0.98
C LEU A 102 -1.99 5.09 -1.25
N GLU A 103 -0.68 5.22 -1.06
CA GLU A 103 0.06 6.45 -1.37
C GLU A 103 1.23 6.11 -2.30
N VAL A 104 1.42 6.86 -3.39
CA VAL A 104 2.58 6.70 -4.29
C VAL A 104 3.31 8.03 -4.39
N HIS A 105 4.59 8.03 -4.02
CA HIS A 105 5.43 9.22 -3.93
C HIS A 105 6.69 9.08 -4.80
N ASP A 106 7.08 10.18 -5.44
CA ASP A 106 8.39 10.30 -6.07
C ASP A 106 9.52 10.46 -5.01
N LEU A 107 10.77 10.37 -5.47
CA LEU A 107 11.97 10.68 -4.73
C LEU A 107 11.94 12.11 -4.16
N LYS A 108 11.56 13.09 -4.99
CA LYS A 108 11.55 14.52 -4.65
C LYS A 108 10.11 15.04 -4.53
N GLY A 109 9.57 15.06 -3.31
CA GLY A 109 8.34 15.82 -3.08
C GLY A 109 7.58 15.51 -1.80
N PHE A 110 6.80 16.50 -1.37
CA PHE A 110 5.72 16.37 -0.37
C PHE A 110 4.39 15.93 -1.01
N HIS A 111 4.31 15.88 -2.34
CA HIS A 111 3.10 15.58 -3.10
C HIS A 111 3.20 14.19 -3.74
N GLY A 112 2.50 13.23 -3.15
CA GLY A 112 2.23 11.93 -3.75
C GLY A 112 0.78 11.82 -4.22
N CYS A 113 0.49 10.83 -5.05
CA CYS A 113 -0.89 10.48 -5.37
C CYS A 113 -1.45 9.57 -4.27
N LYS A 114 -2.73 9.74 -3.93
CA LYS A 114 -3.39 8.96 -2.87
C LYS A 114 -4.74 8.44 -3.34
N TRP A 115 -5.10 7.26 -2.86
CA TRP A 115 -6.37 6.61 -3.15
C TRP A 115 -6.91 5.90 -1.92
N GLY A 116 -8.23 6.01 -1.71
CA GLY A 116 -8.93 5.21 -0.71
C GLY A 116 -9.14 3.78 -1.21
N LEU A 117 -8.50 2.81 -0.57
CA LEU A 117 -8.51 1.41 -1.00
C LEU A 117 -9.93 0.81 -1.04
N LYS A 118 -10.82 1.27 -0.15
CA LYS A 118 -12.23 0.84 -0.12
C LYS A 118 -12.97 1.05 -1.45
N ASN A 119 -12.60 2.06 -2.23
CA ASN A 119 -13.25 2.37 -3.52
C ASN A 119 -12.88 1.37 -4.62
N TYR A 120 -11.82 0.58 -4.42
CA TYR A 120 -11.26 -0.35 -5.39
C TYR A 120 -11.44 -1.82 -4.97
N ALA A 121 -11.83 -2.07 -3.72
CA ALA A 121 -11.99 -3.43 -3.20
C ALA A 121 -13.20 -4.18 -3.81
N LYS A 122 -14.13 -3.46 -4.46
CA LYS A 122 -15.42 -3.97 -4.97
C LYS A 122 -16.15 -4.89 -3.98
N ILE A 123 -16.00 -4.58 -2.70
CA ILE A 123 -16.72 -5.25 -1.61
C ILE A 123 -18.15 -4.68 -1.66
N GLY A 124 -19.10 -5.48 -2.13
CA GLY A 124 -20.43 -5.04 -2.59
C GLY A 124 -21.28 -4.29 -1.56
N GLY A 125 -20.99 -3.01 -1.33
CA GLY A 125 -21.82 -2.07 -0.57
C GLY A 125 -21.68 -2.11 0.95
N TYR A 126 -20.81 -2.94 1.52
CA TYR A 126 -20.64 -3.08 2.97
C TYR A 126 -19.17 -2.95 3.40
N LEU A 127 -18.73 -1.71 3.69
CA LEU A 127 -17.45 -1.39 4.32
C LEU A 127 -17.55 -0.15 5.23
#